data_AF-A0A974QG43-F1
#
_entry.id   AF-A0A974QG43-F1
#
_cell.length_a   1.000
_cell.length_b   1.000
_cell.length_c   1.000
_cell.angle_alpha   90.00
_cell.angle_beta   90.00
_cell.angle_gamma   90.00
#
_symmetry.space_group_name_H-M   'P 1'
#
loop_
_entity.id
_entity.type
_entity.pdbx_description
1 polymer ?
#
loop_
_entity_poly.entity_id
_entity_poly.type
_entity_poly.pdbx_seq_one_letter_code
_entity_poly.pdbx_strand_id
1 'polypeptide(L)' 'MNAIYIPDIYGRDYLVNFDTVKYIQLSDNEERGDLIILFTDKTQQVITVTTHRAGAMEFMSQLGLSAGAADAYR' A
#
# COMPACT_ATOMS: atom_id res chain seq x y z
N MET A 1 13.83 -12.04 -4.92
CA MET A 1 13.79 -10.78 -4.17
C MET A 1 12.88 -9.83 -4.91
N ASN A 2 11.65 -9.68 -4.45
CA ASN A 2 10.68 -8.75 -5.04
C ASN A 2 10.40 -7.70 -3.97
N ALA A 3 11.12 -6.58 -4.03
CA ALA A 3 10.91 -5.45 -3.15
C ALA A 3 10.44 -4.27 -4.00
N ILE A 4 9.49 -3.50 -3.47
CA ILE A 4 9.05 -2.24 -4.09
C ILE A 4 9.51 -1.07 -3.25
N TYR A 5 9.79 0.01 -3.96
CA TYR A 5 10.01 1.31 -3.38
C TYR A 5 8.68 2.05 -3.35
N ILE A 6 8.28 2.45 -2.16
CA ILE A 6 7.07 3.24 -1.94
C ILE A 6 7.51 4.62 -1.45
N PRO A 7 7.51 5.64 -2.32
CA PRO A 7 7.72 7.00 -1.90
C PRO A 7 6.51 7.51 -1.11
N ASP A 8 6.79 8.21 -0.03
CA ASP A 8 5.80 8.88 0.80
C ASP A 8 5.70 10.38 0.45
N ILE A 9 4.60 11.02 0.84
CA ILE A 9 4.37 12.45 0.61
C ILE A 9 5.40 13.36 1.28
N TYR A 10 6.04 12.91 2.34
CA TYR A 10 7.09 13.62 3.06
C TYR A 10 8.48 13.40 2.43
N GLY A 11 8.56 12.71 1.28
CA GLY A 11 9.80 12.49 0.53
C GLY A 11 10.68 11.39 1.11
N ARG A 12 10.12 10.45 1.87
CA ARG A 12 10.80 9.26 2.36
C ARG A 12 10.48 8.08 1.47
N ASP A 13 11.50 7.32 1.11
CA ASP A 13 11.35 6.08 0.38
C ASP A 13 11.28 4.90 1.34
N TYR A 14 10.21 4.13 1.25
CA TYR A 14 10.03 2.90 2.02
C TYR A 14 10.33 1.71 1.12
N LEU A 15 11.33 0.92 1.51
CA LEU A 15 11.62 -0.35 0.87
C LEU A 15 10.75 -1.43 1.51
N VAL A 16 9.82 -1.98 0.74
CA VAL A 16 8.91 -3.04 1.21
C VAL A 16 9.22 -4.33 0.47
N ASN A 17 9.60 -5.36 1.21
CA ASN A 17 9.87 -6.68 0.66
C ASN A 17 8.58 -7.51 0.59
N PHE A 18 8.12 -7.89 -0.61
CA PHE A 18 6.90 -8.67 -0.76
C PHE A 18 6.97 -10.07 -0.14
N ASP A 19 8.17 -10.62 0.03
CA ASP A 19 8.35 -11.94 0.66
C ASP A 19 7.84 -11.95 2.12
N THR A 20 7.93 -10.81 2.79
CA THR A 20 7.46 -10.63 4.17
C THR A 20 6.09 -9.98 4.24
N VAL A 21 5.52 -9.52 3.12
CA VAL A 21 4.21 -8.86 3.08
C VAL A 21 3.11 -9.92 3.00
N LYS A 22 2.16 -9.82 3.91
CA LYS A 22 0.94 -10.64 3.91
C LYS A 22 -0.14 -10.02 3.02
N TYR A 23 -0.40 -8.73 3.18
CA TYR A 23 -1.31 -7.98 2.30
C TYR A 23 -1.02 -6.48 2.37
N ILE A 24 -1.48 -5.77 1.33
CA ILE A 24 -1.44 -4.31 1.23
C ILE A 24 -2.88 -3.84 1.05
N GLN A 25 -3.28 -2.88 1.87
CA GLN A 25 -4.62 -2.29 1.85
C GLN A 25 -4.50 -0.77 1.77
N LEU A 26 -5.41 -0.15 1.02
CA LEU A 26 -5.57 1.29 1.01
C LEU A 26 -6.53 1.69 2.13
N SER A 27 -6.13 2.66 2.94
CA SER A 27 -7.01 3.23 3.95
C SER A 27 -8.17 3.94 3.27
N ASP A 28 -9.40 3.67 3.71
CA ASP A 28 -10.61 4.34 3.23
C ASP A 28 -10.76 5.73 3.89
N ASN A 29 -9.67 6.48 3.97
CA ASN A 29 -9.69 7.84 4.45
C ASN A 29 -9.90 8.76 3.23
N GLU A 30 -11.06 9.40 3.13
CA GLU A 30 -11.41 10.24 1.96
C GLU A 30 -10.42 11.40 1.78
N GLU A 31 -9.77 11.84 2.86
CA GLU A 31 -8.81 12.94 2.85
C GLU A 31 -7.35 12.52 2.61
N ARG A 32 -6.99 11.23 2.75
CA ARG A 32 -5.59 10.78 2.66
C ARG A 32 -5.47 9.39 2.08
N GLY A 33 -4.54 9.25 1.14
CA GLY A 33 -4.19 7.96 0.57
C GLY A 33 -3.10 7.28 1.38
N ASP A 34 -3.46 6.70 2.51
CA ASP A 34 -2.56 5.90 3.33
C ASP A 34 -2.53 4.44 2.86
N LEU A 35 -1.35 3.89 2.63
CA LEU A 35 -1.12 2.47 2.39
C LEU A 35 -0.83 1.77 3.71
N ILE A 36 -1.61 0.75 4.00
CA ILE A 36 -1.46 -0.13 5.16
C ILE A 36 -0.87 -1.43 4.66
N ILE A 37 0.31 -1.76 5.15
CA ILE A 37 1.05 -2.96 4.78
C ILE A 37 1.11 -3.83 6.02
N LEU A 38 0.53 -5.02 5.94
CA LEU A 38 0.65 -6.02 6.98
C LEU A 38 1.70 -7.06 6.58
N PHE A 39 2.69 -7.26 7.44
CA PHE A 39 3.71 -8.27 7.27
C PHE A 39 3.26 -9.62 7.88
N THR A 40 3.90 -10.71 7.44
CA THR A 40 3.68 -12.07 7.94
C THR A 40 3.97 -12.20 9.43
N ASP A 41 4.89 -11.38 9.93
CA ASP A 41 5.26 -11.24 11.35
C ASP A 41 4.21 -10.49 12.19
N LYS A 42 3.07 -10.09 11.61
CA LYS A 42 2.02 -9.23 12.20
C LYS A 42 2.43 -7.78 12.44
N THR A 43 3.65 -7.40 12.07
CA THR A 43 4.04 -5.99 11.99
C THR A 43 3.16 -5.28 10.97
N GLN A 44 2.66 -4.09 11.32
CA GLN A 44 1.88 -3.23 10.42
C GLN A 44 2.68 -1.96 10.14
N GLN A 45 2.75 -1.55 8.88
CA GLN A 45 3.35 -0.30 8.46
C GLN A 45 2.34 0.54 7.69
N VAL A 46 2.26 1.82 8.05
CA VAL A 46 1.36 2.78 7.39
C VAL A 46 2.23 3.82 6.68
N ILE A 47 2.03 3.98 5.38
CA ILE A 47 2.79 4.88 4.52
C ILE A 47 1.80 5.81 3.82
N THR A 48 1.89 7.10 4.09
CA THR A 48 1.07 8.09 3.40
C THR A 48 1.70 8.38 2.03
N VAL A 49 1.10 7.85 0.95
CA VAL A 49 1.65 8.01 -0.41
C VAL A 49 1.08 9.21 -1.15
N THR A 50 -0.09 9.68 -0.75
CA THR A 50 -0.65 10.93 -1.28
C THR A 50 -1.62 11.59 -0.32
N THR A 51 -1.77 12.90 -0.48
CA THR A 51 -2.75 13.74 0.19
C THR A 51 -4.17 13.56 -0.36
N HIS A 52 -4.38 12.69 -1.37
CA HIS A 52 -5.69 12.44 -1.96
C HIS A 52 -5.90 10.96 -2.26
N ARG A 53 -7.04 10.38 -1.89
CA ARG A 53 -7.37 8.96 -2.16
C ARG A 53 -7.14 8.53 -3.62
N ALA A 54 -7.52 9.37 -4.59
CA ALA A 54 -7.39 9.07 -6.02
C ALA A 54 -5.94 8.81 -6.44
N GLY A 55 -5.00 9.60 -5.91
CA GLY A 55 -3.58 9.40 -6.21
C GLY A 55 -3.03 8.10 -5.63
N ALA A 56 -3.60 7.59 -4.53
CA ALA A 56 -3.14 6.35 -3.92
C ALA A 56 -3.70 5.14 -4.67
N MET A 57 -4.91 5.24 -5.21
CA MET A 57 -5.47 4.21 -6.10
C MET A 57 -4.70 4.13 -7.41
N GLU A 58 -4.34 5.27 -8.00
CA GLU A 58 -3.46 5.34 -9.18
C GLU A 58 -2.08 4.75 -8.87
N PHE A 59 -1.49 5.12 -7.73
CA PHE A 59 -0.19 4.60 -7.29
C PHE A 59 -0.21 3.08 -7.04
N MET A 60 -1.25 2.55 -6.39
CA MET A 60 -1.45 1.10 -6.24
C MET A 60 -1.58 0.41 -7.60
N SER A 61 -2.36 0.99 -8.52
CA SER A 61 -2.53 0.46 -9.87
C SER A 61 -1.21 0.47 -10.65
N GLN A 62 -0.39 1.52 -10.52
CA GLN A 62 0.96 1.61 -11.11
C GLN A 62 1.91 0.57 -10.54
N LEU A 63 1.81 0.26 -9.25
CA LEU A 63 2.59 -0.81 -8.62
C LEU A 63 2.17 -2.22 -9.05
N GLY A 64 1.14 -2.35 -9.91
CA GLY A 64 0.54 -3.65 -10.24
C GLY A 64 -0.13 -4.30 -9.01
N LEU A 65 -0.22 -3.56 -7.91
CA LEU A 65 -1.03 -3.86 -6.77
C LEU A 65 -2.44 -3.43 -7.14
N SER A 66 -3.08 -4.19 -8.03
CA SER A 66 -4.53 -4.15 -8.08
C SER A 66 -5.00 -4.35 -6.66
N ALA A 67 -5.54 -3.29 -6.06
CA ALA A 67 -6.34 -3.42 -4.86
C ALA A 67 -7.33 -4.50 -5.23
N GLY A 68 -7.13 -5.70 -4.69
CA GLY A 68 -8.14 -6.72 -4.73
C GLY A 68 -9.31 -6.10 -4.01
N ALA A 69 -10.19 -5.42 -4.75
CA ALA A 69 -11.61 -5.53 -4.49
C ALA A 69 -11.80 -7.01 -4.26
N ALA A 70 -12.09 -7.35 -3.01
CA ALA A 70 -12.12 -8.70 -2.51
C ALA A 70 -13.14 -9.49 -3.35
N ASP A 71 -12.70 -10.10 -4.43
CA ASP A 71 -13.39 -11.22 -5.06
C ASP A 71 -12.77 -12.49 -4.47
N ALA A 72 -13.08 -12.71 -3.21
CA ALA A 72 -12.76 -13.93 -2.48
C ALA A 72 -13.75 -14.10 -1.34
N TYR A 73 -15.04 -14.20 -1.65
CA TYR A 73 -15.93 -15.18 -1.02
C TYR A 73 -17.26 -15.30 -1.81
N ARG A 74 -17.28 -16.19 -2.82
CA ARG A 74 -18.46 -17.00 -3.14
C ARG A 74 -18.04 -18.34 -3.71
#